data_AF-A0A453M7H5-F1
#
_entry.id   AF-A0A453M7H5-F1
#
_cell.length_a   1.000
_cell.length_b   1.000
_cell.length_c   1.000
_cell.angle_alpha   90.00
_cell.angle_beta   90.00
_cell.angle_gamma   90.00
#
_symmetry.space_group_name_H-M   'P 1'
#
loop_
_entity.id
_entity.type
_entity.pdbx_description
1 polymer ?
#
loop_
_entity_poly.entity_id
_entity_poly.type
_entity_poly.pdbx_seq_one_letter_code
_entity_poly.pdbx_strand_id
1 'polypeptide(L)'
;MDAGSSSSPLHIVVVPWLAFGHLLPYLELSERLAERGHRVSYVSTPRNLARLPTLRPAAAPRMDLVALPLPRVDGLPDGAESTNDVPDDKRELHFKAFDGLAAPFAEFMAAACADEATRPHWVIADCFHHWVAAAAFEHKVPC
;
A
#
# COMPACT_ATOMS: atom_id res chain seq x y z
N MET A 1 21.29 28.74 14.93
CA MET A 1 20.02 28.16 14.44
C MET A 1 20.43 27.22 13.33
N ASP A 2 20.62 25.94 13.66
CA ASP A 2 21.01 24.95 12.67
C ASP A 2 19.89 24.84 11.64
N ALA A 3 20.22 25.21 10.40
CA ALA A 3 19.41 24.83 9.25
C ALA A 3 19.46 23.31 9.19
N GLY A 4 18.43 22.65 9.70
CA GLY A 4 18.30 21.20 9.69
C GLY A 4 18.59 20.69 8.27
N SER A 5 19.56 19.80 8.15
CA SER A 5 19.89 19.07 6.92
C SER A 5 18.60 18.69 6.19
N SER A 6 18.35 19.29 5.03
CA SER A 6 17.22 18.88 4.19
C SER A 6 17.55 17.50 3.63
N SER A 7 17.10 16.46 4.32
CA SER A 7 17.20 15.08 3.83
C SER A 7 16.55 15.00 2.45
N SER A 8 17.20 14.38 1.47
CA SER A 8 16.64 14.20 0.14
C SER A 8 15.25 13.55 0.21
N PRO A 9 14.30 13.94 -0.66
CA PRO A 9 12.99 13.32 -0.72
C PRO A 9 13.07 11.79 -0.91
N LEU A 10 12.54 11.04 0.05
CA LEU A 10 12.37 9.59 -0.07
C LEU A 10 11.14 9.26 -0.91
N HIS A 11 11.15 8.08 -1.53
CA HIS A 11 9.97 7.41 -2.06
C HIS A 11 9.64 6.21 -1.17
N ILE A 12 8.44 6.20 -0.60
CA ILE A 12 7.99 5.23 0.39
C ILE A 12 6.77 4.49 -0.15
N VAL A 13 6.79 3.17 -0.10
CA VAL A 13 5.61 2.34 -0.42
C VAL A 13 4.91 2.00 0.89
N VAL A 14 3.59 2.20 0.96
CA VAL A 14 2.78 1.93 2.15
C VAL A 14 1.74 0.89 1.79
N VAL A 15 1.72 -0.24 2.52
CA VAL A 15 0.88 -1.41 2.23
C VAL A 15 0.02 -1.77 3.47
N PRO A 16 -1.13 -1.10 3.66
CA PRO A 16 -2.07 -1.32 4.75
C PRO A 16 -2.91 -2.58 4.59
N TRP A 17 -3.36 -3.18 5.71
CA TRP A 17 -4.33 -4.27 5.69
C TRP A 17 -5.69 -3.81 5.11
N LEU A 18 -6.41 -4.73 4.46
CA LEU A 18 -7.69 -4.49 3.77
C LEU A 18 -8.88 -4.32 4.74
N ALA A 19 -8.70 -3.51 5.77
CA ALA A 19 -9.73 -3.12 6.72
C ALA A 19 -9.66 -1.60 6.94
N PHE A 20 -10.80 -0.92 7.01
CA PHE A 20 -10.82 0.55 7.15
C PHE A 20 -10.17 1.07 8.44
N GLY A 21 -10.14 0.24 9.49
CA GLY A 21 -9.38 0.53 10.71
C GLY A 21 -7.86 0.60 10.50
N HIS A 22 -7.34 0.07 9.39
CA HIS A 22 -5.93 0.11 8.99
C HIS A 22 -5.73 1.07 7.81
N LEU A 23 -6.60 1.01 6.80
CA LEU A 23 -6.52 1.89 5.62
C LEU A 23 -6.49 3.38 6.02
N LEU A 24 -7.39 3.83 6.88
CA LEU A 24 -7.48 5.26 7.20
C LEU A 24 -6.26 5.77 8.00
N PRO A 25 -5.77 5.09 9.05
CA PRO A 25 -4.54 5.50 9.74
C PRO A 25 -3.31 5.51 8.84
N TYR A 26 -3.13 4.49 7.98
CA TYR A 26 -2.02 4.47 7.03
C TYR A 26 -2.16 5.56 5.96
N LEU A 27 -3.37 5.93 5.57
CA LEU A 27 -3.60 7.06 4.68
C LEU A 27 -3.16 8.36 5.34
N GLU A 28 -3.54 8.59 6.60
CA GLU A 28 -3.09 9.78 7.33
C GLU A 28 -1.56 9.80 7.46
N LEU A 29 -0.93 8.69 7.83
CA LEU A 29 0.53 8.57 7.84
C LEU A 29 1.14 8.94 6.48
N SER A 30 0.59 8.40 5.40
CA SER A 30 1.07 8.64 4.03
C SER A 30 0.97 10.10 3.64
N GLU A 31 -0.15 10.75 3.94
CA GLU A 31 -0.31 12.17 3.68
C GLU A 31 0.65 13.03 4.53
N ARG A 32 0.94 12.63 5.78
CA ARG A 32 1.91 13.32 6.65
C ARG A 32 3.35 13.17 6.15
N LEU A 33 3.68 12.05 5.52
CA LEU A 33 4.98 11.84 4.84
C LEU A 33 5.05 12.69 3.57
N ALA A 34 3.96 12.72 2.79
CA ALA A 34 3.84 13.54 1.59
C ALA A 34 3.98 15.04 1.87
N GLU A 35 3.32 15.54 2.91
CA GLU A 35 3.43 16.95 3.35
C GLU A 35 4.85 17.32 3.80
N ARG A 36 5.66 16.35 4.23
CA ARG A 36 7.08 16.55 4.57
C ARG A 36 8.00 16.51 3.35
N GLY A 37 7.44 16.33 2.15
CA GLY A 37 8.18 16.36 0.88
C GLY A 37 8.50 14.98 0.31
N HIS A 38 8.13 13.89 0.97
CA HIS A 38 8.38 12.53 0.46
C HIS A 38 7.34 12.14 -0.60
N ARG A 39 7.73 11.27 -1.54
CA ARG A 39 6.77 10.61 -2.43
C ARG A 39 6.22 9.37 -1.73
N VAL A 40 4.92 9.13 -1.82
CA VAL A 40 4.30 7.94 -1.22
C VAL A 40 3.48 7.19 -2.27
N SER A 41 3.77 5.91 -2.44
CA SER A 41 2.89 4.97 -3.14
C SER A 41 2.03 4.25 -2.12
N TYR A 42 0.74 4.60 -2.06
CA TYR A 42 -0.23 3.98 -1.17
C TYR A 42 -0.92 2.83 -1.91
N VAL A 43 -0.61 1.60 -1.50
CA VAL A 43 -1.01 0.38 -2.20
C VAL A 43 -2.28 -0.18 -1.57
N SER A 44 -3.32 -0.41 -2.37
CA SER A 44 -4.50 -1.15 -1.93
C SER A 44 -5.25 -1.71 -3.13
N THR A 45 -6.46 -2.21 -2.92
CA THR A 45 -7.30 -2.76 -3.98
C THR A 45 -8.21 -1.68 -4.59
N PRO A 46 -8.68 -1.84 -5.84
CA PRO A 46 -9.42 -0.80 -6.56
C PRO A 46 -10.64 -0.24 -5.79
N ARG A 47 -11.46 -1.12 -5.20
CA ARG A 47 -12.67 -0.72 -4.47
C ARG A 47 -12.34 -0.04 -3.15
N ASN A 48 -11.25 -0.43 -2.49
CA ASN A 48 -10.80 0.22 -1.27
C ASN A 48 -10.29 1.63 -1.56
N LEU A 49 -9.47 1.80 -2.59
CA LEU A 49 -8.98 3.12 -3.02
C LEU A 49 -10.13 4.06 -3.40
N ALA A 50 -11.14 3.56 -4.12
CA ALA A 50 -12.32 4.33 -4.49
C ALA A 50 -13.19 4.78 -3.30
N ARG A 51 -13.04 4.15 -2.13
CA ARG A 51 -13.76 4.45 -0.89
C ARG A 51 -12.94 5.29 0.09
N LEU A 52 -11.69 5.60 -0.22
CA LEU A 52 -10.89 6.50 0.60
C LEU A 52 -11.45 7.93 0.54
N PRO A 53 -11.27 8.72 1.61
CA PRO A 53 -11.54 10.14 1.53
C PRO A 53 -10.63 10.81 0.50
N THR A 54 -11.06 11.96 -0.01
CA THR A 54 -10.23 12.79 -0.89
C THR A 54 -8.94 13.18 -0.18
N LEU A 55 -7.81 13.04 -0.89
CA LEU A 55 -6.50 13.41 -0.37
C LEU A 55 -6.43 14.89 -0.01
N ARG A 56 -5.70 15.20 1.05
CA ARG A 56 -5.40 16.58 1.44
C ARG A 56 -4.63 17.29 0.31
N PRO A 57 -5.02 18.51 -0.09
CA PRO A 57 -4.39 19.21 -1.23
C PRO A 57 -2.86 19.36 -1.11
N ALA A 58 -2.34 19.50 0.10
CA ALA A 58 -0.90 19.61 0.36
C ALA A 58 -0.14 18.28 0.16
N ALA A 59 -0.81 17.14 0.34
CA ALA A 59 -0.25 15.80 0.19
C ALA A 59 -0.41 15.27 -1.24
N ALA A 60 -1.55 15.56 -1.88
CA ALA A 60 -1.96 14.97 -3.16
C ALA A 60 -0.88 14.97 -4.27
N PRO A 61 -0.06 16.03 -4.48
CA PRO A 61 0.96 16.04 -5.53
C PRO A 61 2.07 15.00 -5.38
N ARG A 62 2.22 14.41 -4.19
CA ARG A 62 3.27 13.42 -3.87
C ARG A 62 2.70 12.05 -3.50
N MET A 63 1.38 11.91 -3.58
CA MET A 63 0.67 10.67 -3.32
C MET A 63 0.35 9.98 -4.63
N ASP A 64 0.65 8.69 -4.70
CA ASP A 64 0.31 7.81 -5.80
C ASP A 64 -0.54 6.66 -5.24
N LEU A 65 -1.78 6.53 -5.71
CA LEU A 65 -2.70 5.49 -5.25
C LEU A 65 -2.57 4.28 -6.18
N VAL A 66 -1.90 3.23 -5.70
CA VAL A 66 -1.56 2.05 -6.50
C VAL A 66 -2.61 0.97 -6.28
N ALA A 67 -3.40 0.70 -7.32
CA ALA A 67 -4.46 -0.29 -7.30
C ALA A 67 -3.94 -1.67 -7.73
N LEU A 68 -3.91 -2.63 -6.81
CA LEU A 68 -3.61 -4.03 -7.11
C LEU A 68 -4.89 -4.86 -7.15
N PRO A 69 -5.17 -5.58 -8.25
CA PRO A 69 -6.40 -6.35 -8.37
C PRO A 69 -6.42 -7.49 -7.36
N LEU A 70 -7.44 -7.52 -6.50
CA LEU A 70 -7.64 -8.62 -5.57
C LEU A 70 -8.06 -9.88 -6.36
N PRO A 71 -7.33 -11.00 -6.26
CA PRO A 71 -7.70 -12.23 -6.95
C PRO A 71 -9.07 -12.75 -6.54
N ARG A 72 -9.81 -13.28 -7.52
CA ARG A 72 -11.08 -13.95 -7.24
C ARG A 72 -10.86 -15.25 -6.49
N VAL A 73 -11.69 -15.50 -5.49
CA VAL A 73 -11.71 -16.74 -4.72
C VAL A 73 -13.13 -17.27 -4.67
N ASP A 74 -13.34 -18.52 -5.07
CA ASP A 74 -14.65 -19.16 -5.04
C ASP A 74 -15.27 -19.10 -3.64
N GLY A 75 -16.54 -18.70 -3.58
CA GLY A 75 -17.29 -18.54 -2.34
C GLY A 75 -17.22 -17.14 -1.73
N LEU A 76 -16.25 -16.31 -2.12
CA LEU A 76 -16.17 -14.90 -1.71
C LEU A 76 -17.17 -14.06 -2.53
N PRO A 77 -17.95 -13.14 -1.92
CA PRO A 77 -18.84 -12.27 -2.68
C PRO A 77 -18.08 -11.39 -3.69
N ASP A 78 -18.72 -11.11 -4.83
CA ASP A 78 -18.12 -10.26 -5.85
C ASP A 78 -17.81 -8.85 -5.31
N GLY A 79 -16.56 -8.43 -5.50
CA GLY A 79 -16.06 -7.14 -5.05
C GLY A 79 -15.89 -7.03 -3.52
N ALA A 80 -15.85 -8.15 -2.78
CA ALA A 80 -15.53 -8.14 -1.37
C ALA A 80 -14.03 -7.94 -1.14
N GLU A 81 -13.60 -6.68 -1.17
CA GLU A 81 -12.19 -6.29 -1.08
C GLU A 81 -11.79 -5.74 0.29
N SER A 82 -12.74 -5.60 1.22
CA SER A 82 -12.45 -5.24 2.60
C SER A 82 -13.17 -6.15 3.58
N THR A 83 -12.69 -6.17 4.83
CA THR A 83 -13.38 -6.88 5.92
C THR A 83 -14.84 -6.44 6.12
N ASN A 84 -15.23 -5.24 5.68
CA ASN A 84 -16.61 -4.75 5.77
C ASN A 84 -17.54 -5.39 4.72
N ASP A 85 -16.98 -5.95 3.65
CA ASP A 85 -17.72 -6.56 2.54
C ASP A 85 -17.83 -8.09 2.68
N VAL A 86 -17.22 -8.66 3.73
CA VAL A 86 -17.04 -10.10 3.91
C VAL A 86 -17.84 -10.59 5.12
N PRO A 87 -18.77 -11.55 4.95
CA PRO A 87 -19.41 -12.26 6.05
C PRO A 87 -18.41 -12.94 6.99
N ASP A 88 -18.71 -13.03 8.29
CA ASP A 88 -17.78 -13.58 9.29
C ASP A 88 -17.34 -15.02 8.99
N ASP A 89 -18.22 -15.84 8.43
CA ASP A 89 -17.96 -17.23 8.02
C ASP A 89 -17.08 -17.35 6.76
N LYS A 90 -16.74 -16.23 6.11
CA LYS A 90 -15.94 -16.17 4.87
C LYS A 90 -14.59 -15.46 5.04
N ARG A 91 -14.20 -15.15 6.28
CA ARG A 91 -12.93 -14.44 6.56
C ARG A 91 -11.70 -15.19 6.02
N GLU A 92 -11.69 -16.51 6.09
CA GLU A 92 -10.59 -17.33 5.55
C GLU A 92 -10.45 -17.16 4.02
N LEU A 93 -11.56 -17.04 3.28
CA LEU A 93 -11.53 -16.80 1.84
C LEU A 93 -10.99 -15.40 1.51
N HIS A 94 -11.28 -14.40 2.35
CA HIS A 94 -10.70 -13.07 2.22
C HIS A 94 -9.19 -13.06 2.49
N PHE A 95 -8.71 -13.80 3.49
CA PHE A 95 -7.26 -14.00 3.68
C PHE A 95 -6.62 -14.72 2.50
N LYS A 96 -7.26 -15.75 1.95
CA LYS A 96 -6.78 -16.42 0.73
C LYS A 96 -6.68 -15.48 -0.46
N ALA A 97 -7.68 -14.61 -0.66
CA ALA A 97 -7.65 -13.60 -1.72
C ALA A 97 -6.51 -12.60 -1.48
N PHE A 98 -6.35 -12.15 -0.23
CA PHE A 98 -5.28 -11.26 0.18
C PHE A 98 -3.88 -11.86 -0.04
N ASP A 99 -3.65 -13.12 0.30
CA ASP A 99 -2.37 -13.80 0.06
C ASP A 99 -2.06 -13.85 -1.44
N GLY A 100 -3.10 -13.91 -2.28
CA GLY A 100 -2.98 -13.80 -3.73
C GLY A 100 -2.48 -12.44 -4.23
N LEU A 101 -2.46 -11.38 -3.39
CA LEU A 101 -1.84 -10.09 -3.75
C LEU A 101 -0.31 -10.14 -3.78
N ALA A 102 0.31 -11.22 -3.29
CA ALA A 102 1.77 -11.38 -3.32
C ALA A 102 2.34 -11.27 -4.75
N ALA A 103 1.71 -11.92 -5.73
CA ALA A 103 2.14 -11.88 -7.12
C ALA A 103 2.04 -10.46 -7.75
N PRO A 104 0.87 -9.79 -7.75
CA PRO A 104 0.78 -8.43 -8.30
C PRO A 104 1.62 -7.41 -7.53
N PHE A 105 1.86 -7.61 -6.23
CA PHE A 105 2.78 -6.74 -5.49
C PHE A 105 4.24 -6.94 -5.90
N ALA A 106 4.69 -8.19 -6.11
CA ALA A 106 6.03 -8.47 -6.61
C ALA A 106 6.25 -7.87 -8.00
N GLU A 107 5.25 -7.95 -8.89
CA GLU A 107 5.28 -7.30 -10.21
C GLU A 107 5.38 -5.78 -10.09
N PHE A 108 4.60 -5.18 -9.19
CA PHE A 108 4.68 -3.75 -8.90
C PHE A 108 6.08 -3.34 -8.39
N MET A 109 6.65 -4.09 -7.44
CA MET A 109 7.98 -3.81 -6.91
C MET A 109 9.06 -3.95 -7.99
N ALA A 110 8.98 -4.98 -8.83
CA ALA A 110 9.91 -5.17 -9.93
C ALA A 110 9.85 -3.99 -10.93
N ALA A 111 8.65 -3.53 -11.27
CA ALA A 111 8.47 -2.38 -12.15
C ALA A 111 8.99 -1.08 -11.52
N ALA A 112 8.64 -0.82 -10.25
CA ALA A 112 9.08 0.37 -9.53
C ALA A 112 10.61 0.40 -9.33
N CYS A 113 11.24 -0.74 -9.09
CA CYS A 113 12.68 -0.85 -8.91
C CYS A 113 13.48 -0.85 -10.22
N ALA A 114 12.83 -0.95 -11.38
CA ALA A 114 13.50 -0.92 -12.68
C ALA A 114 13.91 0.50 -13.13
N ASP A 115 13.28 1.55 -12.59
CA ASP A 115 13.60 2.96 -12.86
C ASP A 115 14.05 3.64 -11.56
N GLU A 116 15.28 4.17 -11.55
CA GLU A 116 15.86 4.89 -10.42
C GLU A 116 15.01 6.09 -9.96
N ALA A 117 14.24 6.72 -10.86
CA ALA A 117 13.36 7.82 -10.50
C ALA A 117 12.12 7.38 -9.71
N THR A 118 11.72 6.12 -9.82
CA THR A 118 10.55 5.54 -9.15
C THR A 118 10.90 4.44 -8.15
N ARG A 119 12.20 4.23 -7.93
CA ARG A 119 12.71 3.22 -7.01
C ARG A 119 12.30 3.55 -5.56
N PRO A 120 11.58 2.64 -4.88
CA PRO A 120 11.27 2.80 -3.48
C PRO A 120 12.54 2.78 -2.63
N HIS A 121 12.60 3.67 -1.65
CA HIS A 121 13.66 3.70 -0.65
C HIS A 121 13.28 2.83 0.55
N TRP A 122 11.99 2.77 0.90
CA TRP A 122 11.45 2.04 2.03
C TRP A 122 10.07 1.49 1.69
N VAL A 123 9.74 0.33 2.25
CA VAL A 123 8.38 -0.20 2.33
C VAL A 123 7.92 -0.12 3.78
N ILE A 124 6.67 0.27 4.00
CA ILE A 124 6.00 0.19 5.29
C ILE A 124 4.82 -0.75 5.13
N ALA A 125 4.93 -1.94 5.71
CA ALA A 125 3.92 -2.98 5.63
C ALA A 125 3.11 -3.07 6.93
N ASP A 126 1.82 -3.35 6.79
CA ASP A 126 0.98 -3.77 7.92
C ASP A 126 1.35 -5.19 8.38
N CYS A 127 1.06 -5.53 9.64
CA CYS A 127 1.52 -6.76 10.28
C CYS A 127 0.99 -8.06 9.66
N PHE A 128 -0.08 -7.99 8.86
CA PHE A 128 -0.66 -9.14 8.17
C PHE A 128 0.05 -9.51 6.85
N HIS A 129 0.94 -8.65 6.33
CA HIS A 129 1.56 -8.80 5.01
C HIS A 129 2.85 -9.63 5.03
N HIS A 130 2.73 -10.93 5.31
CA HIS A 130 3.90 -11.81 5.38
C HIS A 130 4.73 -11.87 4.07
N TRP A 131 4.12 -11.60 2.93
CA TRP A 131 4.76 -11.63 1.61
C TRP A 131 5.47 -10.31 1.22
N VAL A 132 5.15 -9.17 1.85
CA VAL A 132 5.72 -7.86 1.46
C VAL A 132 7.22 -7.80 1.73
N ALA A 133 7.66 -8.28 2.90
CA ALA A 133 9.07 -8.24 3.27
C ALA A 133 9.94 -9.07 2.32
N ALA A 134 9.44 -10.21 1.84
CA ALA A 134 10.15 -11.05 0.87
C ALA A 134 10.33 -10.32 -0.48
N ALA A 135 9.25 -9.73 -1.02
CA ALA A 135 9.31 -8.97 -2.28
C ALA A 135 10.22 -7.73 -2.18
N ALA A 136 10.20 -7.02 -1.04
CA ALA A 136 11.09 -5.88 -0.82
C ALA A 136 12.57 -6.32 -0.75
N PHE A 137 12.84 -7.45 -0.07
CA PHE A 137 14.18 -8.01 0.07
C PHE A 137 14.81 -8.42 -1.28
N GLU A 138 14.02 -8.99 -2.20
CA GLU A 138 14.49 -9.35 -3.56
C GLU A 138 15.09 -8.15 -4.31
N HIS A 139 14.56 -6.95 -4.05
CA HIS A 139 15.05 -5.71 -4.64
C HIS A 139 15.98 -4.90 -3.73
N LYS A 140 16.40 -5.46 -2.57
CA LYS A 140 17.25 -4.79 -1.57
C LYS A 140 16.63 -3.48 -1.05
N VAL A 141 15.31 -3.44 -0.92
CA VAL A 141 14.57 -2.33 -0.33
C VAL A 141 14.23 -2.70 1.13
N PRO A 142 14.60 -1.87 2.13
CA PRO A 142 14.17 -2.06 3.52
C PRO A 142 12.63 -2.09 3.67
N CYS A 143 12.13 -2.94 4.58
CA CYS A 143 10.73 -3.09 4.92
C CYS A 143 10.54 -3.15 6.44
#